data_AF-A0A7K0ZBB0-F1
#
_entry.id   AF-A0A7K0ZBB0-F1
#
_cell.length_a   1.000
_cell.length_b   1.000
_cell.length_c   1.000
_cell.angle_alpha   90.00
_cell.angle_beta   90.00
_cell.angle_gamma   90.00
#
_symmetry.space_group_name_H-M   'P 1'
#
loop_
_entity.id
_entity.type
_entity.pdbx_description
1 polymer ?
#
loop_
_entity_poly.entity_id
_entity_poly.type
_entity_poly.pdbx_seq_one_letter_code
_entity_poly.pdbx_strand_id
1 'polypeptide(L)'
;MPIYFVRHAKAGSRSTWEGDDRDRPLVDDGWKQAHALATLLAPLQPTVLWSSPYERCQQTLQPLAELTGLTVMVDKRLEEESPLELSLA
;
A
#
# COMPACT_ATOMS: atom_id res chain seq x y z
N MET A 1 -13.31 -13.77 -9.63
CA MET A 1 -12.25 -13.49 -8.64
C MET A 1 -12.31 -12.01 -8.33
N PRO A 2 -12.60 -11.61 -7.07
CA PRO A 2 -12.69 -10.20 -6.71
C PRO A 2 -11.29 -9.56 -6.66
N ILE A 3 -11.22 -8.28 -7.02
CA ILE A 3 -10.03 -7.44 -6.87
C ILE A 3 -10.43 -6.26 -6.00
N TYR A 4 -9.61 -5.97 -4.98
CA TYR A 4 -9.84 -4.87 -4.05
C TYR A 4 -8.78 -3.80 -4.27
N PHE A 5 -9.21 -2.61 -4.67
CA PHE A 5 -8.33 -1.44 -4.77
C PHE A 5 -8.35 -0.70 -3.43
N VAL A 6 -7.18 -0.62 -2.80
CA VAL A 6 -7.01 0.04 -1.51
C VAL A 6 -6.12 1.26 -1.71
N ARG A 7 -6.65 2.44 -1.41
CA ARG A 7 -5.82 3.65 -1.30
C ARG A 7 -4.97 3.54 -0.04
N HIS A 8 -3.71 3.98 -0.11
CA HIS A 8 -2.83 4.01 1.06
C HIS A 8 -3.49 4.77 2.24
N ALA A 9 -3.15 4.34 3.45
CA ALA A 9 -3.58 4.99 4.67
C ALA A 9 -2.95 6.38 4.82
N LYS A 10 -3.36 7.11 5.87
CA LYS A 10 -2.89 8.47 6.13
C LYS A 10 -1.36 8.52 6.27
N ALA A 11 -0.73 9.27 5.38
CA ALA A 11 0.72 9.49 5.35
C ALA A 11 1.06 10.92 5.81
N GLY A 12 2.36 11.16 6.07
CA GLY A 12 2.85 12.51 6.36
C GLY A 12 2.46 13.52 5.28
N SER A 13 2.43 14.82 5.57
CA SER A 13 2.14 15.80 4.52
C SER A 13 3.29 15.89 3.53
N ARG A 14 2.96 15.98 2.23
CA ARG A 14 3.96 16.19 1.17
C ARG A 14 4.68 17.53 1.32
N SER A 15 4.00 18.56 1.84
CA SER A 15 4.57 19.90 2.00
C SER A 15 5.60 20.02 3.13
N THR A 16 5.61 19.08 4.08
CA THR A 16 6.49 19.10 5.25
C THR A 16 7.50 17.94 5.23
N TRP A 17 7.48 17.12 4.19
CA TRP A 17 8.40 16.01 4.03
C TRP A 17 9.66 16.50 3.31
N GLU A 18 10.82 16.30 3.93
CA GLU A 18 12.10 16.80 3.40
C GLU A 18 12.84 15.76 2.53
N GLY A 19 12.33 14.53 2.41
CA GLY A 19 12.91 13.45 1.60
C GLY A 19 12.22 13.24 0.24
N ASP A 20 12.60 12.17 -0.45
CA ASP A 20 11.86 11.71 -1.65
C ASP A 20 10.43 11.33 -1.23
N ASP A 21 9.41 11.77 -1.98
CA ASP A 21 8.01 11.43 -1.70
C ASP A 21 7.76 9.92 -1.71
N ARG A 22 8.60 9.15 -2.42
CA ARG A 22 8.58 7.68 -2.43
C ARG A 22 8.80 7.09 -1.04
N ASP A 23 9.62 7.75 -0.23
CA ASP A 23 9.99 7.31 1.12
C ASP A 23 9.09 7.93 2.20
N ARG A 24 8.03 8.66 1.80
CA ARG A 24 7.14 9.30 2.78
C ARG A 24 6.28 8.24 3.49
N PRO A 25 6.41 8.08 4.82
CA PRO A 25 5.76 6.99 5.54
C PRO A 25 4.33 7.34 5.98
N LEU A 26 3.66 6.33 6.50
CA LEU A 26 2.44 6.49 7.29
C LEU A 26 2.72 7.26 8.58
N VAL A 27 1.75 8.07 8.99
CA VAL A 27 1.71 8.62 10.36
C VAL A 27 1.02 7.64 11.30
N ASP A 28 1.07 7.87 12.61
CA ASP A 28 0.46 6.99 13.63
C ASP A 28 -1.01 6.65 13.34
N ASP A 29 -1.81 7.64 12.92
CA ASP A 29 -3.20 7.41 12.53
C ASP A 29 -3.31 6.53 11.27
N GLY A 30 -2.35 6.64 10.35
CA GLY A 30 -2.25 5.79 9.17
C GLY A 30 -1.96 4.34 9.53
N TRP A 31 -1.09 4.09 10.51
CA TRP A 31 -0.86 2.75 11.03
C TRP A 31 -2.12 2.16 11.68
N LYS A 32 -2.89 2.94 12.45
CA LYS A 32 -4.19 2.49 12.98
C LYS A 32 -5.15 2.10 11.86
N GLN A 33 -5.20 2.89 10.78
CA GLN A 33 -6.01 2.58 9.59
C GLN A 33 -5.53 1.29 8.90
N ALA A 34 -4.22 1.09 8.75
CA ALA A 34 -3.65 -0.11 8.14
C ALA A 34 -4.02 -1.39 8.91
N HIS A 35 -3.95 -1.35 10.25
CA HIS A 35 -4.36 -2.49 11.10
C HIS A 35 -5.87 -2.77 11.02
N ALA A 36 -6.71 -1.72 10.96
CA ALA A 36 -8.14 -1.87 10.79
C ALA A 36 -8.48 -2.47 9.41
N LEU A 37 -7.82 -2.01 8.35
CA LEU A 37 -7.93 -2.58 7.00
C LEU A 37 -7.53 -4.05 6.98
N ALA A 38 -6.43 -4.41 7.63
CA ALA A 38 -5.98 -5.80 7.69
C ALA A 38 -7.01 -6.72 8.34
N THR A 39 -7.59 -6.30 9.47
CA THR A 39 -8.67 -7.03 10.16
C THR A 39 -9.91 -7.22 9.26
N LEU A 40 -10.25 -6.19 8.46
CA LEU A 40 -11.39 -6.23 7.56
C LEU A 40 -11.15 -7.14 6.33
N LEU A 41 -9.93 -7.13 5.79
CA LEU A 41 -9.61 -7.79 4.53
C LEU A 41 -9.13 -9.25 4.70
N ALA A 42 -8.51 -9.61 5.83
CA ALA A 42 -8.03 -10.97 6.06
C ALA A 42 -9.13 -12.06 5.93
N PRO A 43 -10.37 -11.87 6.43
CA PRO A 43 -11.46 -12.85 6.25
C PRO A 43 -11.87 -13.08 4.79
N LEU A 44 -11.56 -12.13 3.90
CA LEU A 44 -11.81 -12.27 2.46
C LEU A 44 -10.84 -13.24 1.78
N GLN A 45 -9.84 -13.74 2.53
CA GLN A 45 -8.86 -14.72 2.08
C GLN A 45 -8.16 -14.27 0.79
N PRO A 46 -7.49 -13.10 0.78
CA PRO A 46 -6.68 -12.72 -0.36
C PRO A 46 -5.62 -13.79 -0.59
N THR A 47 -5.28 -14.02 -1.86
CA THR A 47 -4.22 -14.97 -2.24
C THR A 47 -2.94 -14.25 -2.69
N VAL A 48 -3.04 -12.96 -2.97
CA VAL A 48 -1.94 -12.11 -3.42
C VAL A 48 -2.11 -10.70 -2.85
N LEU A 49 -0.98 -10.04 -2.58
CA LEU A 49 -0.93 -8.64 -2.17
C LEU A 49 -0.01 -7.90 -3.14
N TRP A 50 -0.50 -6.82 -3.75
CA TRP A 50 0.27 -5.99 -4.68
C TRP A 50 0.29 -4.55 -4.17
N SER A 51 1.43 -3.89 -4.31
CA SER A 51 1.60 -2.51 -3.87
C SER A 51 2.42 -1.70 -4.85
N SER A 52 2.14 -0.39 -4.87
CA SER A 52 3.05 0.62 -5.39
C SER A 52 4.37 0.60 -4.60
N PRO A 53 5.52 0.96 -5.20
CA PRO A 53 6.79 1.01 -4.48
C PRO A 53 6.86 2.08 -3.40
N TYR A 54 5.87 2.97 -3.32
CA TYR A 54 5.85 4.05 -2.34
C TYR A 54 5.69 3.47 -0.92
N GLU A 55 6.50 3.93 0.02
CA GLU A 55 6.59 3.38 1.37
C GLU A 55 5.23 3.35 2.08
N ARG A 56 4.47 4.46 2.01
CA ARG A 56 3.10 4.53 2.54
C ARG A 56 2.17 3.44 2.02
N CYS A 57 2.31 3.02 0.76
CA CYS A 57 1.48 1.97 0.16
C CYS A 57 1.88 0.59 0.71
N GLN A 58 3.18 0.31 0.77
CA GLN A 58 3.71 -0.93 1.34
C GLN A 58 3.32 -1.07 2.83
N GLN A 59 3.52 -0.02 3.62
CA GLN A 59 3.14 0.03 5.05
C GLN A 59 1.63 -0.15 5.28
N THR A 60 0.79 0.30 4.34
CA THR A 60 -0.67 0.10 4.44
C THR A 60 -1.04 -1.38 4.38
N LEU A 61 -0.33 -2.17 3.58
CA LEU A 61 -0.59 -3.61 3.43
C LEU A 61 0.21 -4.48 4.39
N GLN A 62 1.23 -3.94 5.05
CA GLN A 62 2.11 -4.70 5.94
C GLN A 62 1.33 -5.46 7.04
N PRO A 63 0.38 -4.86 7.79
CA PRO A 63 -0.38 -5.62 8.79
C PRO A 63 -1.23 -6.75 8.18
N LEU A 64 -1.72 -6.58 6.94
CA LEU A 64 -2.46 -7.63 6.24
C LEU A 64 -1.53 -8.77 5.81
N ALA A 65 -0.33 -8.45 5.32
CA ALA A 65 0.71 -9.42 5.00
C ALA A 65 1.09 -10.26 6.23
N GLU A 66 1.29 -9.61 7.37
CA GLU A 66 1.59 -10.28 8.65
C GLU A 66 0.46 -11.21 9.10
N LEU A 67 -0.81 -10.77 9.02
CA LEU A 67 -1.95 -11.59 9.41
C LEU A 67 -2.22 -12.78 8.47
N THR A 68 -1.93 -12.63 7.18
CA THR A 68 -2.23 -13.66 6.17
C THR A 68 -1.03 -14.54 5.83
N GLY A 69 0.18 -14.17 6.27
CA GLY A 69 1.42 -14.83 5.89
C GLY A 69 1.85 -14.60 4.44
N LEU A 70 1.20 -13.66 3.74
CA LEU A 70 1.51 -13.32 2.35
C LEU A 70 2.66 -12.32 2.26
N THR A 71 3.37 -12.32 1.13
CA THR A 71 4.35 -11.28 0.81
C THR A 71 3.69 -10.17 -0.01
N VAL A 72 4.02 -8.91 0.28
CA VAL A 72 3.62 -7.77 -0.54
C VAL A 72 4.51 -7.70 -1.78
N MET A 73 3.94 -7.95 -2.95
CA MET A 73 4.62 -7.82 -4.22
C MET A 73 4.62 -6.36 -4.67
N VAL A 74 5.80 -5.80 -4.91
CA VAL A 74 5.95 -4.43 -5.37
C VAL A 74 5.95 -4.38 -6.89
N ASP A 75 5.11 -3.53 -7.46
CA ASP A 75 5.03 -3.33 -8.91
C ASP A 75 5.14 -1.83 -9.26
N LYS A 76 6.16 -1.49 -10.05
CA LYS A 76 6.44 -0.11 -10.48
C LYS A 76 5.34 0.47 -11.38
N ARG A 77 4.54 -0.39 -12.04
CA ARG A 77 3.39 0.03 -12.84
C ARG A 77 2.26 0.63 -11.98
N LEU A 78 2.34 0.46 -10.66
CA LEU A 78 1.41 1.05 -9.69
C LEU A 78 1.95 2.37 -9.09
N GLU A 79 3.02 2.93 -9.62
CA GLU A 79 3.49 4.27 -9.25
C GLU A 79 2.50 5.37 -9.70
N GLU A 80 2.43 6.44 -8.92
CA GLU A 80 1.79 7.68 -9.34
C GLU A 80 2.50 8.22 -10.58
N GLU A 81 1.74 8.73 -11.56
CA GLU A 81 2.28 9.22 -12.84
C GLU A 81 3.07 8.17 -13.66
N SER A 82 2.83 6.87 -13.44
CA SER A 82 3.37 5.83 -14.32
C SER A 82 2.84 6.03 -15.76
N PRO A 83 3.73 6.06 -16.77
CA PRO A 83 3.31 6.12 -18.18
C PRO A 83 2.38 4.96 -18.54
N LEU A 84 1.31 5.25 -19.28
CA LEU A 84 0.30 4.26 -19.61
C LEU A 84 0.90 3.05 -20.36
N GLU A 85 1.90 3.28 -21.20
CA GLU A 85 2.61 2.23 -21.94
C GLU A 85 3.31 1.24 -21.00
N LEU A 86 3.86 1.72 -19.87
CA LEU A 86 4.45 0.86 -18.85
C LEU A 86 3.39 0.09 -18.08
N SER A 87 2.23 0.69 -17.84
CA SER A 87 1.12 0.05 -17.12
C SER A 87 0.36 -0.98 -17.96
N LEU A 88 0.53 -0.94 -19.28
CA LEU A 88 -0.06 -1.89 -20.25
C LEU A 88 0.90 -3.00 -20.70
N ALA A 89 2.19 -2.91 -20.37
CA ALA A 89 3.21 -3.92 -20.64
C ALA A 89 3.26 -5.00 -19.54
#